data_AF-A0A2N1M3T9-F1
#
_entry.id   AF-A0A2N1M3T9-F1
#
_cell.length_a   1.000
_cell.length_b   1.000
_cell.length_c   1.000
_cell.angle_alpha   90.00
_cell.angle_beta   90.00
_cell.angle_gamma   90.00
#
_symmetry.space_group_name_H-M   'P 1'
#
loop_
_entity.id
_entity.type
_entity.pdbx_description
1 polymer ?
#
loop_
_entity_poly.entity_id
_entity_poly.type
_entity_poly.pdbx_seq_one_letter_code
_entity_poly.pdbx_strand_id
1 'polypeptide(L)'
;MFIKEISSLRNLFFFPFPYITFSFSLLYPEAKDCLKNLSELRCGSDISAGFFYQLSQICFNIQSLTIEFKRIISNGISDMISVQRNLKCFDIILYDNYSMANIMFSLMSKVPKTLIKLVIYSNVYCTPALSFIANFSNLQELKLSFDLKGCFNDFDKLQYAIFSQLQVLKICNELPSDGSLIKFLENNGKNLKEIYIVLSNA
;
A
#
# COMPACT_ATOMS: atom_id res chain seq x y z
N MET A 1 23.55 -3.99 -15.88
CA MET A 1 24.51 -3.04 -16.47
C MET A 1 23.75 -1.95 -17.24
N PHE A 2 23.05 -1.06 -16.52
CA PHE A 2 22.31 0.12 -17.08
C PHE A 2 22.18 1.26 -16.03
N ILE A 3 22.27 0.95 -14.73
CA ILE A 3 22.14 1.93 -13.63
C ILE A 3 23.22 3.03 -13.67
N LYS A 4 24.41 2.77 -14.22
CA LYS A 4 25.50 3.76 -14.31
C LYS A 4 25.20 4.94 -15.24
N GLU A 5 24.27 4.77 -16.18
CA GLU A 5 23.92 5.80 -17.18
C GLU A 5 22.69 6.62 -16.76
N ILE A 6 22.01 6.21 -15.68
CA ILE A 6 20.80 6.88 -15.19
C ILE A 6 21.21 7.90 -14.14
N SER A 7 21.28 9.17 -14.54
CA SER A 7 21.62 10.28 -13.66
C SER A 7 20.56 10.57 -12.57
N SER A 8 19.30 10.19 -12.81
CA SER A 8 18.22 10.37 -11.84
C SER A 8 17.05 9.42 -12.12
N LEU A 9 16.92 8.36 -11.33
CA LEU A 9 15.78 7.44 -11.41
C LEU A 9 14.60 8.00 -10.61
N ARG A 10 13.42 8.10 -11.25
CA ARG A 10 12.18 8.54 -10.57
C ARG A 10 11.26 7.38 -10.19
N ASN A 11 11.23 6.33 -11.01
CA ASN A 11 10.33 5.20 -10.85
C ASN A 11 11.14 3.91 -10.83
N LEU A 12 10.91 3.07 -9.83
CA LEU A 12 11.56 1.77 -9.69
C LEU A 12 10.52 0.68 -9.52
N PHE A 13 10.51 -0.25 -10.47
CA PHE A 13 9.75 -1.50 -10.40
C PHE A 13 10.73 -2.62 -10.13
N PHE A 14 10.64 -3.25 -8.96
CA PHE A 14 11.64 -4.20 -8.50
C PHE A 14 11.02 -5.48 -7.94
N PHE A 15 11.08 -6.54 -8.74
CA PHE A 15 10.59 -7.87 -8.44
C PHE A 15 11.68 -8.90 -8.73
N PRO A 16 12.68 -9.03 -7.85
CA PRO A 16 13.73 -10.00 -8.04
C PRO A 16 13.14 -11.41 -7.97
N PHE A 17 13.80 -12.37 -8.63
CA PHE A 17 13.48 -13.78 -8.42
C PHE A 17 13.67 -14.13 -6.93
N PRO A 18 12.79 -14.99 -6.36
CA PRO A 18 12.91 -15.43 -4.99
C PRO A 18 14.33 -15.95 -4.71
N TYR A 19 14.85 -15.69 -3.51
CA TYR A 19 16.17 -16.17 -3.03
C TYR A 19 17.42 -15.45 -3.60
N ILE A 20 17.27 -14.42 -4.43
CA ILE A 20 18.41 -13.56 -4.80
C ILE A 20 18.54 -12.42 -3.78
N THR A 21 19.62 -12.41 -3.00
CA THR A 21 19.98 -11.30 -2.12
C THR A 21 20.52 -10.13 -2.95
N PHE A 22 19.64 -9.20 -3.32
CA PHE A 22 20.06 -7.99 -4.03
C PHE A 22 20.49 -6.92 -3.02
N SER A 23 21.75 -6.48 -3.10
CA SER A 23 22.29 -5.36 -2.31
C SER A 23 22.86 -4.32 -3.27
N PHE A 24 22.24 -3.14 -3.33
CA PHE A 24 22.72 -2.06 -4.20
C PHE A 24 24.11 -1.58 -3.79
N SER A 25 24.43 -1.62 -2.49
CA SER A 25 25.76 -1.24 -2.00
C SER A 25 26.88 -2.18 -2.45
N LEU A 26 26.57 -3.46 -2.72
CA LEU A 26 27.53 -4.42 -3.25
C LEU A 26 27.69 -4.31 -4.77
N LEU A 27 26.69 -3.75 -5.45
CA LEU A 27 26.67 -3.71 -6.90
C LEU A 27 27.28 -2.41 -7.43
N TYR A 28 26.90 -1.22 -6.94
CA TYR A 28 27.42 0.07 -7.46
C TYR A 28 27.29 1.22 -6.44
N PRO A 29 28.40 1.81 -5.93
CA PRO A 29 28.36 3.01 -5.09
C PRO A 29 27.64 4.18 -5.74
N GLU A 30 27.75 4.30 -7.07
CA GLU A 30 27.10 5.36 -7.86
C GLU A 30 25.57 5.21 -7.93
N ALA A 31 25.02 4.01 -7.60
CA ALA A 31 23.57 3.80 -7.56
C ALA A 31 22.89 4.57 -6.42
N LYS A 32 23.65 5.05 -5.42
CA LYS A 32 23.07 5.90 -4.36
C LYS A 32 22.56 7.21 -4.93
N ASP A 33 23.31 7.84 -5.84
CA ASP A 33 22.94 9.13 -6.40
C ASP A 33 21.74 9.02 -7.33
N CYS A 34 21.62 7.94 -8.08
CA CYS A 34 20.48 7.75 -8.97
C CYS A 34 19.16 7.50 -8.22
N LEU A 35 19.20 6.90 -7.03
CA LEU A 35 18.00 6.58 -6.22
C LEU A 35 17.51 7.74 -5.33
N LYS A 36 18.33 8.78 -5.09
CA LYS A 36 17.93 9.93 -4.24
C LYS A 36 16.65 10.62 -4.70
N ASN A 37 16.38 10.60 -6.01
CA ASN A 37 15.24 11.26 -6.64
C ASN A 37 14.06 10.32 -6.89
N LEU A 38 14.06 9.13 -6.28
CA LEU A 38 12.98 8.16 -6.42
C LEU A 38 11.68 8.73 -5.84
N SER A 39 10.67 8.85 -6.71
CA SER A 39 9.33 9.31 -6.37
C SER A 39 8.30 8.18 -6.37
N GLU A 40 8.54 7.10 -7.12
CA GLU A 40 7.65 5.95 -7.20
C GLU A 40 8.43 4.65 -7.01
N LEU A 41 7.96 3.82 -6.08
CA LEU A 41 8.51 2.49 -5.83
C LEU A 41 7.40 1.46 -5.91
N ARG A 42 7.58 0.45 -6.75
CA ARG A 42 6.74 -0.75 -6.77
C ARG A 42 7.61 -1.98 -6.58
N CYS A 43 7.33 -2.77 -5.54
CA CYS A 43 8.15 -3.93 -5.23
C CYS A 43 7.41 -5.02 -4.44
N GLY A 44 8.05 -6.19 -4.31
CA GLY A 44 7.56 -7.30 -3.50
C GLY A 44 7.92 -7.18 -2.01
N SER A 45 7.09 -7.72 -1.13
CA SER A 45 7.38 -7.73 0.31
C SER A 45 8.52 -8.69 0.70
N ASP A 46 8.87 -9.64 -0.17
CA ASP A 46 9.84 -10.72 0.04
C ASP A 46 11.30 -10.31 -0.20
N ILE A 47 11.55 -9.03 -0.52
CA ILE A 47 12.89 -8.50 -0.71
C ILE A 47 13.63 -8.41 0.63
N SER A 48 14.95 -8.62 0.61
CA SER A 48 15.78 -8.60 1.83
C SER A 48 15.65 -7.31 2.66
N ALA A 49 15.70 -7.43 3.99
CA ALA A 49 15.65 -6.27 4.89
C ALA A 49 16.82 -5.30 4.65
N GLY A 50 17.99 -5.82 4.27
CA GLY A 50 19.17 -5.02 3.92
C GLY A 50 18.93 -4.08 2.73
N PHE A 51 18.14 -4.51 1.76
CA PHE A 51 17.75 -3.66 0.63
C PHE A 51 16.88 -2.48 1.10
N PHE A 52 15.84 -2.75 1.90
CA PHE A 52 14.96 -1.69 2.40
C PHE A 52 15.71 -0.75 3.37
N TYR A 53 16.63 -1.29 4.17
CA TYR A 53 17.52 -0.47 4.98
C TYR A 53 18.37 0.48 4.12
N GLN A 54 18.94 0.01 3.01
CA GLN A 54 19.68 0.89 2.09
C GLN A 54 18.79 1.96 1.49
N LEU A 55 17.57 1.61 1.04
CA LEU A 55 16.61 2.60 0.55
C LEU A 55 16.26 3.63 1.61
N SER A 56 16.08 3.23 2.88
CA SER A 56 15.76 4.16 3.96
C SER A 56 16.89 5.17 4.25
N GLN A 57 18.13 4.87 3.85
CA GLN A 57 19.25 5.80 3.98
C GLN A 57 19.40 6.78 2.81
N ILE A 58 18.71 6.54 1.69
CA ILE A 58 18.94 7.26 0.42
C ILE A 58 17.66 7.97 -0.06
N CYS A 59 16.53 7.29 0.02
CA CYS A 59 15.25 7.70 -0.54
C CYS A 59 14.36 8.28 0.56
N PHE A 60 14.15 9.59 0.54
CA PHE A 60 13.31 10.29 1.52
C PHE A 60 12.06 10.96 0.91
N ASN A 61 11.90 10.85 -0.41
CA ASN A 61 10.93 11.59 -1.21
C ASN A 61 10.00 10.70 -2.03
N ILE A 62 9.86 9.41 -1.67
CA ILE A 62 8.88 8.54 -2.32
C ILE A 62 7.48 9.13 -2.07
N GLN A 63 6.73 9.32 -3.16
CA GLN A 63 5.37 9.85 -3.16
C GLN A 63 4.32 8.77 -3.41
N SER A 64 4.67 7.77 -4.22
CA SER A 64 3.83 6.63 -4.53
C SER A 64 4.56 5.33 -4.19
N LEU A 65 3.91 4.49 -3.40
CA LEU A 65 4.43 3.18 -3.01
C LEU A 65 3.42 2.11 -3.41
N THR A 66 3.87 1.06 -4.08
CA THR A 66 3.09 -0.15 -4.31
C THR A 66 3.85 -1.33 -3.72
N ILE A 67 3.24 -2.05 -2.78
CA ILE A 67 3.81 -3.29 -2.24
C ILE A 67 2.93 -4.47 -2.63
N GLU A 68 3.54 -5.43 -3.32
CA GLU A 68 2.97 -6.75 -3.56
C GLU A 68 3.35 -7.65 -2.40
N PHE A 69 2.40 -7.88 -1.50
CA PHE A 69 2.57 -8.76 -0.35
C PHE A 69 2.52 -10.21 -0.78
N LYS A 70 3.65 -10.88 -0.54
CA LYS A 70 3.85 -12.32 -0.73
C LYS A 70 3.99 -13.00 0.63
N ARG A 71 4.21 -14.31 0.61
CA ARG A 71 4.45 -15.14 1.80
C ARG A 71 5.46 -14.57 2.80
N ILE A 72 6.55 -13.94 2.33
CA ILE A 72 7.58 -13.35 3.17
C ILE A 72 7.39 -11.84 3.20
N ILE A 73 7.32 -11.26 4.40
CA ILE A 73 7.26 -9.81 4.59
C ILE A 73 8.53 -9.37 5.30
N SER A 74 9.31 -8.56 4.60
CA SER A 74 10.53 -7.96 5.13
C SER A 74 10.21 -6.90 6.17
N ASN A 75 10.81 -7.03 7.36
CA ASN A 75 10.66 -6.05 8.44
C ASN A 75 11.24 -4.67 8.07
N GLY A 76 12.16 -4.60 7.10
CA GLY A 76 12.75 -3.35 6.64
C GLY A 76 11.79 -2.42 5.88
N ILE A 77 10.63 -2.91 5.40
CA ILE A 77 9.63 -2.07 4.72
C ILE A 77 9.13 -0.97 5.66
N SER A 78 8.89 -1.32 6.92
CA SER A 78 8.46 -0.38 7.97
C SER A 78 9.46 0.77 8.15
N ASP A 79 10.75 0.45 8.18
CA ASP A 79 11.82 1.44 8.31
C ASP A 79 11.87 2.34 7.08
N MET A 80 11.75 1.77 5.88
CA MET A 80 11.70 2.54 4.63
C MET A 80 10.50 3.48 4.60
N ILE A 81 9.31 3.04 5.00
CA ILE A 81 8.09 3.88 4.99
C ILE A 81 8.26 5.04 5.97
N SER A 82 8.81 4.76 7.16
CA SER A 82 8.91 5.73 8.26
C SER A 82 9.76 6.96 7.93
N VAL A 83 10.71 6.84 7.00
CA VAL A 83 11.59 7.95 6.61
C VAL A 83 11.06 8.79 5.44
N GLN A 84 9.93 8.40 4.83
CA GLN A 84 9.37 9.13 3.70
C GLN A 84 8.66 10.40 4.16
N ARG A 85 9.03 11.54 3.55
CA ARG A 85 8.48 12.85 3.91
C ARG A 85 7.20 13.20 3.16
N ASN A 86 6.99 12.57 2.01
CA ASN A 86 5.99 12.99 1.02
C ASN A 86 5.15 11.83 0.47
N LEU A 87 5.02 10.73 1.23
CA LEU A 87 4.19 9.60 0.78
C LEU A 87 2.72 10.02 0.75
N LYS A 88 2.12 9.95 -0.45
CA LYS A 88 0.74 10.38 -0.74
C LYS A 88 -0.14 9.22 -1.20
N CYS A 89 0.44 8.28 -1.96
CA CYS A 89 -0.26 7.13 -2.51
C CYS A 89 0.36 5.85 -1.97
N PHE A 90 -0.48 4.93 -1.51
CA PHE A 90 -0.05 3.61 -1.10
C PHE A 90 -1.00 2.56 -1.66
N ASP A 91 -0.45 1.68 -2.48
CA ASP A 91 -1.15 0.56 -3.09
C ASP A 91 -0.67 -0.74 -2.45
N ILE A 92 -1.62 -1.54 -1.96
CA ILE A 92 -1.42 -2.82 -1.31
C ILE A 92 -2.03 -3.89 -2.20
N ILE A 93 -1.22 -4.85 -2.62
CA ILE A 93 -1.64 -5.96 -3.48
C ILE A 93 -1.38 -7.26 -2.72
N LEU A 94 -2.42 -8.05 -2.47
CA LEU A 94 -2.34 -9.30 -1.73
C LEU A 94 -2.56 -10.49 -2.68
N TYR A 95 -1.56 -11.35 -2.82
CA TYR A 95 -1.61 -12.55 -3.70
C TYR A 95 -1.55 -13.89 -2.97
N ASP A 96 -1.06 -13.92 -1.73
CA ASP A 96 -0.81 -15.17 -1.01
C ASP A 96 -1.70 -15.31 0.24
N ASN A 97 -2.29 -16.48 0.42
CA ASN A 97 -3.31 -16.75 1.43
C ASN A 97 -2.71 -17.17 2.79
N TYR A 98 -1.92 -16.28 3.41
CA TYR A 98 -1.33 -16.52 4.73
C TYR A 98 -1.79 -15.48 5.75
N SER A 99 -1.89 -15.88 7.02
CA SER A 99 -2.24 -14.97 8.13
C SER A 99 -1.14 -13.92 8.32
N MET A 100 -1.29 -12.79 7.64
CA MET A 100 -0.37 -11.65 7.67
C MET A 100 -0.85 -10.54 8.62
N ALA A 101 -1.96 -10.76 9.34
CA ALA A 101 -2.67 -9.72 10.09
C ALA A 101 -1.77 -8.94 11.07
N ASN A 102 -0.93 -9.64 11.84
CA ASN A 102 -0.07 -9.01 12.84
C ASN A 102 1.06 -8.16 12.23
N ILE A 103 1.67 -8.65 11.14
CA ILE A 103 2.77 -7.93 10.46
C ILE A 103 2.21 -6.74 9.70
N MET A 104 1.08 -6.92 9.01
CA MET A 104 0.39 -5.85 8.31
C MET A 104 0.01 -4.72 9.26
N PHE A 105 -0.59 -5.03 10.42
CA PHE A 105 -0.96 -4.01 11.40
C PHE A 105 0.25 -3.20 11.89
N SER A 106 1.37 -3.87 12.19
CA SER A 106 2.62 -3.20 12.56
C SER A 106 3.13 -2.28 11.45
N LEU A 107 3.11 -2.74 10.20
CA LEU A 107 3.55 -1.96 9.04
C LEU A 107 2.63 -0.76 8.78
N MET A 108 1.31 -0.94 8.86
CA MET A 108 0.32 0.13 8.69
C MET A 108 0.49 1.24 9.74
N SER A 109 0.94 0.92 10.95
CA SER A 109 1.22 1.92 11.99
C SER A 109 2.37 2.89 11.62
N LYS A 110 3.22 2.52 10.66
CA LYS A 110 4.33 3.35 10.17
C LYS A 110 3.95 4.20 8.97
N VAL A 111 2.81 3.93 8.33
CA VAL A 111 2.34 4.71 7.19
C VAL A 111 1.97 6.12 7.66
N PRO A 112 2.48 7.18 7.01
CA PRO A 112 2.24 8.53 7.46
C PRO A 112 0.76 8.92 7.28
N LYS A 113 0.25 9.71 8.23
CA LYS A 113 -1.13 10.24 8.18
C LYS A 113 -1.37 11.24 7.04
N THR A 114 -0.31 11.62 6.31
CA THR A 114 -0.38 12.46 5.10
C THR A 114 -0.90 11.69 3.88
N LEU A 115 -1.17 10.39 4.01
CA LEU A 115 -1.68 9.57 2.92
C LEU A 115 -3.01 10.14 2.38
N ILE A 116 -3.04 10.37 1.07
CA ILE A 116 -4.17 10.94 0.34
C ILE A 116 -4.94 9.83 -0.39
N LYS A 117 -4.21 8.82 -0.87
CA LYS A 117 -4.76 7.71 -1.65
C LYS A 117 -4.33 6.37 -1.07
N LEU A 118 -5.31 5.49 -0.87
CA LEU A 118 -5.10 4.11 -0.48
C LEU A 118 -5.83 3.20 -1.46
N VAL A 119 -5.09 2.26 -2.04
CA VAL A 119 -5.65 1.19 -2.87
C VAL A 119 -5.34 -0.13 -2.20
N ILE A 120 -6.35 -0.97 -2.00
CA ILE A 120 -6.17 -2.35 -1.54
C ILE A 120 -6.80 -3.28 -2.56
N TYR A 121 -5.97 -4.15 -3.13
CA TYR A 121 -6.37 -5.25 -3.99
C TYR A 121 -6.09 -6.58 -3.28
N SER A 122 -7.07 -7.47 -3.25
CA SER A 122 -6.90 -8.84 -2.75
C SER A 122 -7.61 -9.83 -3.65
N ASN A 123 -6.90 -10.88 -4.04
CA ASN A 123 -7.50 -12.07 -4.64
C ASN A 123 -7.41 -13.29 -3.71
N VAL A 124 -7.19 -13.07 -2.41
CA VAL A 124 -7.06 -14.10 -1.38
C VAL A 124 -8.03 -13.90 -0.22
N TYR A 125 -8.40 -15.00 0.44
CA TYR A 125 -9.37 -15.02 1.54
C TYR A 125 -8.84 -14.30 2.79
N CYS A 126 -7.52 -14.23 2.96
CA CYS A 126 -6.91 -13.53 4.08
C CYS A 126 -6.79 -12.02 3.78
N THR A 127 -7.89 -11.28 3.94
CA THR A 127 -7.81 -9.82 3.96
C THR A 127 -7.38 -9.31 5.34
N PRO A 128 -6.52 -8.28 5.40
CA PRO A 128 -6.20 -7.63 6.66
C PRO A 128 -7.45 -6.96 7.22
N ALA A 129 -7.51 -6.86 8.55
CA ALA A 129 -8.56 -6.10 9.21
C ALA A 129 -8.60 -4.67 8.67
N LEU A 130 -9.68 -4.29 8.00
CA LEU A 130 -9.81 -2.98 7.33
C LEU A 130 -9.84 -1.80 8.30
N SER A 131 -9.96 -2.06 9.61
CA SER A 131 -10.02 -1.03 10.65
C SER A 131 -8.79 -0.13 10.71
N PHE A 132 -7.61 -0.58 10.24
CA PHE A 132 -6.42 0.29 10.20
C PHE A 132 -6.61 1.52 9.30
N ILE A 133 -7.50 1.43 8.30
CA ILE A 133 -7.76 2.50 7.34
C ILE A 133 -8.30 3.74 8.07
N ALA A 134 -9.00 3.56 9.19
CA ALA A 134 -9.51 4.64 10.03
C ALA A 134 -8.41 5.58 10.56
N ASN A 135 -7.14 5.17 10.53
CA ASN A 135 -6.01 6.01 10.96
C ASN A 135 -5.63 7.11 9.92
N PHE A 136 -6.13 7.03 8.69
CA PHE A 136 -5.79 7.95 7.60
C PHE A 136 -6.85 9.04 7.45
N SER A 137 -6.88 9.99 8.39
CA SER A 137 -7.88 11.07 8.41
C SER A 137 -7.84 12.02 7.20
N ASN A 138 -6.72 12.08 6.48
CA ASN A 138 -6.54 12.93 5.29
C ASN A 138 -6.87 12.22 3.97
N LEU A 139 -7.40 11.00 4.03
CA LEU A 139 -7.68 10.20 2.85
C LEU A 139 -8.73 10.89 1.96
N GLN A 140 -8.40 11.02 0.67
CA GLN A 140 -9.25 11.62 -0.35
C GLN A 140 -9.74 10.58 -1.37
N GLU A 141 -8.93 9.54 -1.63
CA GLU A 141 -9.30 8.42 -2.49
C GLU A 141 -9.11 7.09 -1.74
N LEU A 142 -10.19 6.32 -1.66
CA LEU A 142 -10.17 4.96 -1.16
C LEU A 142 -10.64 4.01 -2.25
N LYS A 143 -9.80 3.03 -2.62
CA LYS A 143 -10.19 1.94 -3.50
C LYS A 143 -10.01 0.59 -2.80
N LEU A 144 -11.09 -0.18 -2.74
CA LEU A 144 -11.11 -1.54 -2.23
C LEU A 144 -11.56 -2.47 -3.36
N SER A 145 -10.76 -3.48 -3.69
CA SER A 145 -11.04 -4.43 -4.77
C SER A 145 -10.75 -5.84 -4.27
N PHE A 146 -11.79 -6.59 -3.95
CA PHE A 146 -11.63 -7.92 -3.35
C PHE A 146 -12.36 -8.98 -4.18
N ASP A 147 -11.63 -9.96 -4.69
CA ASP A 147 -12.16 -10.94 -5.64
C ASP A 147 -12.92 -12.10 -4.96
N LEU A 148 -12.80 -12.24 -3.64
CA LEU A 148 -13.32 -13.39 -2.89
C LEU A 148 -14.32 -12.98 -1.81
N LYS A 149 -15.35 -13.82 -1.65
CA LYS A 149 -16.39 -13.65 -0.62
C LYS A 149 -15.79 -13.63 0.79
N GLY A 150 -16.38 -12.81 1.66
CA GLY A 150 -15.99 -12.68 3.06
C GLY A 150 -14.83 -11.71 3.33
N CYS A 151 -14.19 -11.19 2.29
CA CYS A 151 -13.11 -10.22 2.41
C CYS A 151 -13.53 -8.89 3.08
N PHE A 152 -14.83 -8.57 3.07
CA PHE A 152 -15.41 -7.39 3.70
C PHE A 152 -16.00 -7.64 5.11
N ASN A 153 -15.83 -8.82 5.72
CA ASN A 153 -16.42 -9.12 7.03
C ASN A 153 -15.99 -8.12 8.14
N ASP A 154 -14.78 -7.55 8.03
CA ASP A 154 -14.28 -6.55 8.97
C ASP A 154 -14.67 -5.10 8.61
N PHE A 155 -15.40 -4.88 7.51
CA PHE A 155 -15.84 -3.54 7.09
C PHE A 155 -16.81 -2.90 8.10
N ASP A 156 -17.54 -3.71 8.87
CA ASP A 156 -18.41 -3.25 9.97
C ASP A 156 -17.65 -2.44 11.03
N LYS A 157 -16.32 -2.59 11.14
CA LYS A 157 -15.49 -1.74 12.00
C LYS A 157 -15.14 -0.41 11.34
N LEU A 158 -14.99 -0.42 10.01
CA LEU A 158 -14.65 0.77 9.22
C LEU A 158 -15.86 1.68 8.98
N GLN A 159 -17.09 1.18 9.05
CA GLN A 159 -18.32 1.96 8.79
C GLN A 159 -18.48 3.22 9.67
N TYR A 160 -17.80 3.28 10.82
CA TYR A 160 -17.82 4.41 11.76
C TYR A 160 -16.66 5.38 11.59
N ALA A 161 -15.69 5.08 10.72
CA ALA A 161 -14.55 5.95 10.48
C ALA A 161 -15.01 7.23 9.76
N ILE A 162 -14.33 8.34 10.08
CA ILE A 162 -14.63 9.67 9.53
C ILE A 162 -13.45 10.11 8.67
N PHE A 163 -13.72 10.29 7.38
CA PHE A 163 -12.81 10.75 6.34
C PHE A 163 -13.37 12.06 5.77
N SER A 164 -13.12 13.16 6.49
CA SER A 164 -13.69 14.46 6.13
C SER A 164 -13.23 14.99 4.77
N GLN A 165 -12.16 14.45 4.19
CA GLN A 165 -11.65 14.84 2.87
C GLN A 165 -11.94 13.81 1.77
N LEU A 166 -12.70 12.74 2.06
CA LEU A 166 -12.96 11.69 1.09
C LEU A 166 -13.78 12.24 -0.09
N GLN A 167 -13.21 12.15 -1.29
CA GLN A 167 -13.80 12.63 -2.54
C GLN A 167 -14.09 11.48 -3.51
N VAL A 168 -13.31 10.40 -3.43
CA VAL A 168 -13.42 9.27 -4.36
C VAL A 168 -13.50 7.98 -3.55
N LEU A 169 -14.59 7.23 -3.74
CA LEU A 169 -14.76 5.89 -3.20
C LEU A 169 -14.94 4.90 -4.35
N LYS A 170 -14.10 3.86 -4.38
CA LYS A 170 -14.20 2.78 -5.36
C LYS A 170 -14.27 1.43 -4.63
N ILE A 171 -15.34 0.68 -4.86
CA ILE A 171 -15.51 -0.67 -4.32
C ILE A 171 -15.76 -1.61 -5.50
N CYS A 172 -14.88 -2.60 -5.67
CA CYS A 172 -14.91 -3.51 -6.81
C CYS A 172 -14.98 -4.97 -6.37
N ASN A 173 -15.63 -5.76 -7.23
CA ASN A 173 -15.77 -7.22 -7.22
C ASN A 173 -16.74 -7.73 -6.14
N GLU A 174 -16.39 -7.61 -4.86
CA GLU A 174 -17.25 -7.92 -3.72
C GLU A 174 -17.72 -6.64 -3.03
N LEU A 175 -18.77 -6.74 -2.19
CA LEU A 175 -19.29 -5.62 -1.42
C LEU A 175 -19.32 -5.92 0.09
N PRO A 176 -19.18 -4.88 0.93
CA PRO A 176 -19.64 -4.94 2.32
C PRO A 176 -21.13 -5.23 2.40
N SER A 177 -21.60 -5.56 3.61
CA SER A 177 -23.04 -5.60 3.87
C SER A 177 -23.68 -4.24 3.55
N ASP A 178 -24.90 -4.26 3.02
CA ASP A 178 -25.63 -3.04 2.65
C ASP A 178 -25.71 -2.06 3.82
N GLY A 179 -26.02 -2.56 5.02
CA GLY A 179 -26.09 -1.76 6.24
C GLY A 179 -24.79 -1.04 6.56
N SER A 180 -23.65 -1.71 6.41
CA SER A 180 -22.35 -1.10 6.71
C SER A 180 -21.87 -0.17 5.62
N LEU A 181 -22.18 -0.44 4.36
CA LEU A 181 -21.90 0.50 3.28
C LEU A 181 -22.74 1.77 3.41
N ILE A 182 -24.05 1.64 3.67
CA ILE A 182 -24.95 2.79 3.90
C ILE A 182 -24.41 3.65 5.05
N LYS A 183 -24.08 3.04 6.20
CA LYS A 183 -23.57 3.76 7.36
C LYS A 183 -22.23 4.45 7.11
N PHE A 184 -21.34 3.80 6.35
CA PHE A 184 -20.10 4.43 5.90
C PHE A 184 -20.38 5.68 5.06
N LEU A 185 -21.33 5.60 4.13
CA LEU A 185 -21.72 6.71 3.25
C LEU A 185 -22.44 7.82 4.00
N GLU A 186 -23.26 7.52 5.02
CA GLU A 186 -23.86 8.54 5.88
C GLU A 186 -22.79 9.41 6.57
N ASN A 187 -21.70 8.77 7.03
CA ASN A 187 -20.61 9.47 7.70
C ASN A 187 -19.67 10.22 6.74
N ASN A 188 -19.44 9.68 5.55
CA ASN A 188 -18.36 10.12 4.66
C ASN A 188 -18.83 10.70 3.32
N GLY A 189 -20.12 10.60 3.00
CA GLY A 189 -20.67 10.88 1.68
C GLY A 189 -20.80 12.36 1.35
N LYS A 190 -20.79 13.25 2.35
CA LYS A 190 -21.02 14.69 2.15
C LYS A 190 -20.04 15.34 1.16
N ASN A 191 -18.81 14.86 1.10
CA ASN A 191 -17.74 15.43 0.24
C ASN A 191 -17.38 14.53 -0.95
N LEU A 192 -18.08 13.40 -1.14
CA LEU A 192 -17.84 12.50 -2.27
C LEU A 192 -18.23 13.19 -3.59
N LYS A 193 -17.30 13.14 -4.54
CA LYS A 193 -17.47 13.59 -5.92
C LYS A 193 -17.65 12.41 -6.87
N GLU A 194 -17.02 11.28 -6.55
CA GLU A 194 -17.06 10.07 -7.35
C GLU A 194 -17.32 8.85 -6.45
N ILE A 195 -18.30 8.04 -6.85
CA ILE A 195 -18.55 6.72 -6.28
C ILE A 195 -18.56 5.73 -7.44
N TYR A 196 -17.71 4.71 -7.36
CA TYR A 196 -17.65 3.63 -8.34
C TYR A 196 -17.86 2.30 -7.62
N ILE A 197 -18.98 1.65 -7.89
CA ILE A 197 -19.33 0.35 -7.32
C ILE A 197 -19.52 -0.61 -8.49
N VAL A 198 -18.66 -1.63 -8.57
CA VAL A 198 -18.75 -2.66 -9.60
C VAL A 198 -18.71 -4.02 -8.95
N LEU A 199 -19.76 -4.79 -9.22
CA LEU A 199 -19.82 -6.20 -8.89
C LEU A 199 -19.27 -6.97 -10.08
N SER A 200 -18.30 -7.85 -9.81
CA SER A 200 -17.86 -8.82 -10.80
C SER A 200 -18.74 -10.04 -10.63
N ASN A 201 -19.52 -10.37 -11.67
CA ASN A 201 -20.23 -11.64 -11.70
C ASN A 201 -19.18 -12.76 -11.79
N ALA A 202 -19.07 -13.57 -10.74
CA ALA A 202 -18.40 -14.86 -10.79
C ALA A 202 -19.21 -15.87 -11.60
#